data_AF-A0A2V8PA71-F1
#
_entry.id   AF-A0A2V8PA71-F1
#
_cell.length_a   1.000
_cell.length_b   1.000
_cell.length_c   1.000
_cell.angle_alpha   90.00
_cell.angle_beta   90.00
_cell.angle_gamma   90.00
#
_symmetry.space_group_name_H-M   'P 1'
#
loop_
_entity.id
_entity.type
_entity.pdbx_description
1 polymer ?
#
loop_
_entity_poly.entity_id
_entity_poly.type
_entity_poly.pdbx_seq_one_letter_code
_entity_poly.pdbx_strand_id
1 'polypeptide(L)'
;MRQLEVAGAAIPYTVWIENCEEVSVHEILSARGWESAIVKPTVSASAHNLRRVFRGEPVICLKGPAMVQEFIPEILGGEWSLVFIGGQYSHAVIKRPTPGDFRVQWQFGGDAVIAEPAAQTVALVNSLLALLPEQPLYARVDGIECDRGFVLMEIELIEPVLFLGIASASERFARWIVNSATSHASKS
;
A
#
# COMPACT_ATOMS: atom_id res chain seq x y z
N MET A 1 -5.27 7.32 2.79
CA MET A 1 -5.03 7.65 1.36
C MET A 1 -5.43 9.08 1.00
N ARG A 2 -6.71 9.49 0.97
CA ARG A 2 -7.10 10.86 0.57
C ARG A 2 -6.39 11.98 1.35
N GLN A 3 -6.28 11.86 2.68
CA GLN A 3 -5.56 12.84 3.50
C GLN A 3 -4.05 12.90 3.18
N LEU A 4 -3.44 11.77 2.83
CA LEU A 4 -2.03 11.69 2.48
C LEU A 4 -1.78 12.32 1.10
N GLU A 5 -2.68 12.08 0.13
CA GLU A 5 -2.68 12.76 -1.17
C GLU A 5 -2.73 14.29 -0.99
N VAL A 6 -3.66 14.79 -0.16
CA VAL A 6 -3.77 16.23 0.18
C VAL A 6 -2.49 16.75 0.85
N ALA A 7 -1.82 15.92 1.64
CA ALA A 7 -0.56 16.27 2.29
C ALA A 7 0.68 16.09 1.39
N GLY A 8 0.49 15.78 0.10
CA GLY A 8 1.56 15.74 -0.91
C GLY A 8 2.16 14.35 -1.16
N ALA A 9 1.57 13.28 -0.61
CA ALA A 9 1.97 11.92 -0.97
C ALA A 9 1.66 11.64 -2.44
N ALA A 10 2.64 11.17 -3.21
CA ALA A 10 2.39 10.60 -4.52
C ALA A 10 1.58 9.31 -4.35
N ILE A 11 0.36 9.28 -4.88
CA ILE A 11 -0.50 8.10 -4.97
C ILE A 11 -0.83 7.84 -6.44
N PRO A 12 -1.35 6.65 -6.83
CA PRO A 12 -1.91 6.49 -8.16
C PRO A 12 -2.95 7.58 -8.42
N TYR A 13 -3.00 8.12 -9.63
CA TYR A 13 -4.07 9.05 -9.97
C TYR A 13 -5.42 8.42 -9.63
N THR A 14 -6.13 9.03 -8.68
CA THR A 14 -7.29 8.44 -8.04
C THR A 14 -8.51 9.31 -8.30
N VAL A 15 -9.58 8.69 -8.79
CA VAL A 15 -10.93 9.25 -8.74
C VAL A 15 -11.69 8.56 -7.62
N TRP A 16 -12.24 9.36 -6.72
CA TRP A 16 -13.02 8.89 -5.59
C TRP A 16 -14.50 8.91 -5.95
N ILE A 17 -15.20 7.80 -5.77
CA ILE A 17 -16.63 7.67 -6.05
C ILE A 17 -17.38 7.19 -4.81
N GLU A 18 -18.56 7.75 -4.54
CA GLU A 18 -19.39 7.36 -3.38
C GLU A 18 -20.17 6.07 -3.65
N ASN A 19 -20.51 5.82 -4.90
CA ASN A 19 -21.14 4.59 -5.36
C ASN A 19 -20.42 4.12 -6.63
N CYS A 20 -20.05 2.84 -6.66
CA CYS A 20 -19.50 2.23 -7.86
C CYS A 20 -20.66 1.87 -8.79
N GLU A 21 -20.72 2.54 -9.94
CA GLU A 21 -21.65 2.22 -11.03
C GLU A 21 -20.85 2.03 -12.32
N GLU A 22 -21.24 1.07 -13.16
CA GLU A 22 -20.48 0.70 -14.37
C GLU A 22 -20.30 1.89 -15.31
N VAL A 23 -21.37 2.66 -15.51
CA VAL A 23 -21.37 3.89 -16.31
C VAL A 23 -20.32 4.87 -15.78
N SER A 24 -20.28 5.10 -14.46
CA SER A 24 -19.32 6.03 -13.85
C SER A 24 -17.86 5.60 -14.07
N VAL A 25 -17.58 4.29 -14.00
CA VAL A 25 -16.22 3.77 -14.21
C VAL A 25 -15.79 3.96 -15.67
N HIS A 26 -16.66 3.65 -16.64
CA HIS A 26 -16.35 3.86 -18.05
C HIS A 26 -16.19 5.33 -18.44
N GLU A 27 -17.00 6.22 -17.86
CA GLU A 27 -16.84 7.66 -18.03
C GLU A 27 -15.48 8.14 -17.50
N ILE A 28 -15.06 7.65 -16.32
CA ILE A 28 -13.74 7.95 -15.75
C ILE A 28 -12.62 7.46 -16.67
N LEU A 29 -12.64 6.20 -17.12
CA LEU A 29 -11.62 5.68 -18.03
C LEU A 29 -11.56 6.53 -19.31
N SER A 30 -12.71 6.87 -19.89
CA SER A 30 -12.81 7.68 -21.11
C SER A 30 -12.25 9.09 -20.92
N ALA A 31 -12.70 9.80 -19.88
CA ALA A 31 -12.26 11.16 -19.57
C ALA A 31 -10.77 11.26 -19.23
N ARG A 32 -10.20 10.21 -18.62
CA ARG A 32 -8.78 10.14 -18.27
C ARG A 32 -7.89 9.60 -19.39
N GLY A 33 -8.47 9.08 -20.48
CA GLY A 33 -7.70 8.42 -21.52
C GLY A 33 -7.08 7.08 -21.09
N TRP A 34 -7.58 6.46 -20.02
CA TRP A 34 -7.06 5.17 -19.52
C TRP A 34 -7.63 3.98 -20.30
N GLU A 35 -6.76 3.03 -20.64
CA GLU A 35 -7.16 1.73 -21.19
C GLU A 35 -7.72 0.81 -20.09
N SER A 36 -7.09 0.84 -18.91
CA SER A 36 -7.51 0.07 -17.75
C SER A 36 -7.31 0.84 -16.46
N ALA A 37 -8.06 0.48 -15.43
CA ALA A 37 -7.98 1.06 -14.11
C ALA A 37 -8.06 -0.02 -13.03
N ILE A 38 -7.65 0.31 -11.81
CA ILE A 38 -7.87 -0.49 -10.62
C ILE A 38 -9.06 0.10 -9.85
N VAL A 39 -10.09 -0.71 -9.64
CA VAL A 39 -11.23 -0.38 -8.78
C VAL A 39 -11.06 -1.11 -7.46
N LYS A 40 -11.04 -0.38 -6.34
CA LYS A 40 -10.95 -0.95 -4.99
C LYS A 40 -11.80 -0.15 -3.98
N PRO A 41 -12.28 -0.76 -2.88
CA PRO A 41 -13.00 -0.02 -1.84
C PRO A 41 -12.13 1.09 -1.22
N THR A 42 -12.74 2.13 -0.66
CA THR A 42 -11.99 3.18 0.09
C THR A 42 -11.35 2.64 1.37
N VAL A 43 -11.93 1.58 1.94
CA VAL A 43 -11.42 0.85 3.10
C VAL A 43 -11.37 -0.62 2.72
N SER A 44 -10.16 -1.17 2.66
CA SER A 44 -9.91 -2.59 2.43
C SER A 44 -8.69 -3.02 3.25
N ALA A 45 -8.61 -4.31 3.55
CA ALA A 45 -7.41 -4.96 4.04
C ALA A 45 -6.93 -6.00 3.02
N SER A 46 -5.62 -6.20 2.86
CA SER A 46 -5.04 -7.29 2.07
C SER A 46 -5.54 -7.39 0.61
N ALA A 47 -5.79 -6.25 -0.04
CA ALA A 47 -6.32 -6.18 -1.41
C ALA A 47 -7.67 -6.91 -1.63
N HIS A 48 -8.46 -7.13 -0.59
CA HIS A 48 -9.81 -7.67 -0.75
C HIS A 48 -10.65 -6.77 -1.67
N ASN A 49 -11.29 -7.39 -2.67
CA ASN A 49 -12.16 -6.74 -3.66
C ASN A 49 -11.48 -5.74 -4.60
N LEU A 50 -10.16 -5.84 -4.79
CA LEU A 50 -9.47 -5.11 -5.85
C LEU A 50 -9.72 -5.77 -7.22
N ARG A 51 -10.05 -4.98 -8.23
CA ARG A 51 -10.28 -5.45 -9.60
C ARG A 51 -9.59 -4.56 -10.62
N ARG A 52 -8.94 -5.15 -11.61
CA ARG A 52 -8.56 -4.43 -12.83
C ARG A 52 -9.75 -4.45 -13.79
N VAL A 53 -10.10 -3.29 -14.31
CA VAL A 53 -11.20 -3.10 -15.26
C VAL A 53 -10.64 -2.52 -16.54
N PHE A 54 -11.16 -2.97 -17.69
CA PHE A 54 -10.73 -2.50 -19.01
C PHE A 54 -11.84 -1.67 -19.66
N ARG A 55 -11.44 -0.73 -20.50
CA ARG A 55 -12.38 0.08 -21.28
C ARG A 55 -13.20 -0.82 -22.21
N GLY A 56 -14.53 -0.69 -22.15
CA GLY A 56 -15.44 -1.44 -23.01
C GLY A 56 -15.78 -2.85 -22.51
N GLU A 57 -15.25 -3.27 -21.35
CA GLU A 57 -15.63 -4.53 -20.70
C GLU A 57 -16.60 -4.30 -19.53
N PRO A 58 -17.55 -5.22 -19.27
CA PRO A 58 -18.48 -5.08 -18.15
C PRO A 58 -17.78 -4.90 -16.80
N VAL A 59 -18.28 -3.98 -15.97
CA VAL A 59 -17.68 -3.67 -14.67
C VAL A 59 -18.52 -4.24 -13.53
N ILE A 60 -17.95 -5.22 -12.81
CA ILE A 60 -18.55 -5.68 -11.56
C ILE A 60 -18.27 -4.65 -10.48
N CYS A 61 -19.29 -3.86 -10.17
CA CYS A 61 -19.20 -2.76 -9.23
C CYS A 61 -19.16 -3.22 -7.77
N LEU A 62 -18.40 -2.47 -6.97
CA LEU A 62 -18.32 -2.67 -5.52
C LEU A 62 -19.50 -2.00 -4.83
N LYS A 63 -19.92 -2.53 -3.68
CA LYS A 63 -20.93 -1.86 -2.85
C LYS A 63 -20.27 -0.76 -2.03
N GLY A 64 -20.86 0.44 -2.07
CA GLY A 64 -20.39 1.60 -1.30
C GLY A 64 -19.23 2.36 -1.94
N PRO A 65 -18.55 3.22 -1.17
CA PRO A 65 -17.49 4.09 -1.69
C PRO A 65 -16.29 3.31 -2.22
N ALA A 66 -15.78 3.77 -3.36
CA ALA A 66 -14.66 3.15 -4.06
C ALA A 66 -13.66 4.18 -4.59
N MET A 67 -12.47 3.68 -4.91
CA MET A 67 -11.41 4.38 -5.62
C MET A 67 -11.27 3.75 -7.01
N VAL A 68 -11.23 4.59 -8.04
CA VAL A 68 -10.80 4.23 -9.40
C VAL A 68 -9.42 4.82 -9.62
N GLN A 69 -8.41 3.96 -9.66
CA GLN A 69 -7.01 4.33 -9.75
C GLN A 69 -6.45 3.97 -11.12
N GLU A 70 -5.51 4.77 -11.62
CA GLU A 70 -4.74 4.36 -12.81
C GLU A 70 -4.06 3.01 -12.58
N PHE A 71 -3.92 2.22 -13.64
CA PHE A 71 -3.04 1.05 -13.60
C PHE A 71 -1.58 1.52 -13.82
N ILE A 72 -0.70 1.20 -12.87
CA ILE A 72 0.74 1.53 -12.94
C ILE A 72 1.50 0.27 -13.42
N PRO A 73 1.99 0.21 -14.66
CA PRO A 73 2.61 -1.00 -15.23
C PRO A 73 3.82 -1.51 -14.45
N GLU A 74 4.56 -0.63 -13.79
CA GLU A 74 5.74 -0.93 -12.97
C GLU A 74 5.43 -1.87 -11.80
N ILE A 75 4.15 -2.04 -11.41
CA ILE A 75 3.73 -3.08 -10.44
C ILE A 75 4.21 -4.48 -10.85
N LEU A 76 4.37 -4.73 -12.16
CA LEU A 76 4.87 -6.01 -12.68
C LEU A 76 6.34 -6.25 -12.31
N GLY A 77 7.12 -5.20 -12.03
CA GLY A 77 8.47 -5.29 -11.50
C GLY A 77 8.52 -5.63 -9.99
N GLY A 78 7.41 -5.39 -9.29
CA GLY A 78 7.18 -5.71 -7.89
C GLY A 78 6.62 -4.52 -7.10
N GLU A 79 5.92 -4.85 -6.01
CA GLU A 79 5.47 -3.89 -4.99
C GLU A 79 6.41 -3.95 -3.79
N TRP A 80 6.91 -2.81 -3.37
CA TRP A 80 7.63 -2.68 -2.12
C TRP A 80 6.68 -2.72 -0.94
N SER A 81 7.04 -3.45 0.11
CA SER A 81 6.39 -3.44 1.41
C SER A 81 7.41 -3.06 2.48
N LEU A 82 7.40 -1.80 2.92
CA LEU A 82 8.31 -1.28 3.94
C LEU A 82 7.66 -1.40 5.32
N VAL A 83 8.36 -2.04 6.26
CA VAL A 83 7.89 -2.26 7.63
C VAL A 83 8.59 -1.31 8.59
N PHE A 84 7.79 -0.59 9.37
CA PHE A 84 8.21 0.31 10.42
C PHE A 84 7.73 -0.23 11.77
N ILE A 85 8.57 -0.15 12.79
CA ILE A 85 8.27 -0.55 14.16
C ILE A 85 8.69 0.61 15.06
N GLY A 86 7.77 1.13 15.88
CA GLY A 86 8.03 2.28 16.74
C GLY A 86 8.43 3.53 15.98
N GLY A 87 7.88 3.75 14.78
CA GLY A 87 8.28 4.84 13.87
C GLY A 87 9.71 4.76 13.32
N GLN A 88 10.38 3.61 13.44
CA GLN A 88 11.68 3.38 12.82
C GLN A 88 11.56 2.33 11.72
N TYR A 89 12.23 2.57 10.59
CA TYR A 89 12.37 1.56 9.54
C TYR A 89 13.01 0.29 10.10
N SER A 90 12.43 -0.87 9.80
CA SER A 90 12.89 -2.16 10.28
C SER A 90 13.45 -3.02 9.15
N HIS A 91 12.66 -3.22 8.09
CA HIS A 91 13.01 -4.02 6.93
C HIS A 91 11.99 -3.79 5.82
N ALA A 92 12.27 -4.30 4.62
CA ALA A 92 11.33 -4.33 3.53
C ALA A 92 11.39 -5.66 2.80
N VAL A 93 10.32 -5.94 2.07
CA VAL A 93 10.27 -6.99 1.07
C VAL A 93 9.81 -6.39 -0.26
N ILE A 94 10.18 -7.03 -1.35
CA ILE A 94 9.58 -6.81 -2.65
C ILE A 94 8.69 -8.00 -2.98
N LYS A 95 7.42 -7.72 -3.22
CA LYS A 95 6.40 -8.71 -3.60
C LYS A 95 6.26 -8.68 -5.11
N ARG A 96 6.48 -9.81 -5.79
CA ARG A 96 6.34 -9.88 -7.25
C ARG A 96 5.09 -10.66 -7.63
N PRO A 97 4.34 -10.20 -8.64
CA PRO A 97 3.18 -10.97 -9.10
C PRO A 97 3.66 -12.21 -9.85
N THR A 98 2.85 -13.26 -9.82
CA THR A 98 3.04 -14.44 -10.66
C THR A 98 2.97 -14.02 -12.15
N PRO A 99 3.75 -14.63 -13.07
CA PRO A 99 3.66 -14.31 -14.49
C PRO A 99 2.21 -14.35 -15.01
N GLY A 100 1.76 -13.23 -15.61
CA GLY A 100 0.39 -13.09 -16.13
C GLY A 100 -0.63 -12.51 -15.14
N ASP A 101 -0.26 -12.26 -13.89
CA ASP A 101 -1.07 -11.54 -12.89
C ASP A 101 -0.40 -10.18 -12.55
N PHE A 102 -1.13 -9.31 -11.85
CA PHE A 102 -0.62 -8.06 -11.30
C PHE A 102 -0.78 -7.98 -9.77
N ARG A 103 -1.52 -8.93 -9.18
CA ARG A 103 -1.66 -9.05 -7.72
C ARG A 103 -0.42 -9.70 -7.15
N VAL A 104 0.12 -9.10 -6.09
CA VAL A 104 1.42 -9.45 -5.49
C VAL A 104 1.29 -10.10 -4.11
N GLN A 105 0.06 -10.26 -3.62
CA GLN A 105 -0.24 -10.77 -2.29
C GLN A 105 0.00 -12.29 -2.27
N TRP A 106 0.58 -12.79 -1.17
CA TRP A 106 0.97 -14.20 -1.03
C TRP A 106 -0.20 -15.18 -1.27
N GLN A 107 -1.43 -14.75 -0.97
CA GLN A 107 -2.67 -15.52 -1.18
C GLN A 107 -2.93 -15.83 -2.66
N PHE A 108 -2.34 -15.07 -3.59
CA PHE A 108 -2.42 -15.26 -5.04
C PHE A 108 -1.13 -15.84 -5.65
N GLY A 109 -0.22 -16.36 -4.82
CA GLY A 109 1.03 -17.00 -5.26
C GLY A 109 2.20 -16.05 -5.49
N GLY A 110 2.09 -14.78 -5.10
CA GLY A 110 3.19 -13.82 -5.16
C GLY A 110 4.30 -14.15 -4.16
N ASP A 111 5.55 -14.09 -4.61
CA ASP A 111 6.74 -14.27 -3.77
C ASP A 111 7.12 -12.95 -3.10
N ALA A 112 7.40 -13.00 -1.79
CA ALA A 112 7.96 -11.89 -1.03
C ALA A 112 9.43 -12.17 -0.69
N VAL A 113 10.33 -11.35 -1.21
CA VAL A 113 11.78 -11.51 -1.02
C VAL A 113 12.33 -10.32 -0.24
N ILE A 114 13.25 -10.56 0.69
CA ILE A 114 14.00 -9.47 1.36
C ILE A 114 14.63 -8.59 0.30
N ALA A 115 14.43 -7.29 0.44
CA ALA A 115 15.13 -6.32 -0.37
C ALA A 115 15.38 -5.04 0.43
N GLU A 116 16.42 -4.30 0.04
CA GLU A 116 16.75 -3.02 0.64
C GLU A 116 16.29 -1.90 -0.32
N PRO A 117 15.29 -1.09 0.06
CA PRO A 117 14.88 0.06 -0.74
C PRO A 117 15.95 1.16 -0.66
N ALA A 118 15.95 2.08 -1.62
CA ALA A 118 16.85 3.21 -1.58
C ALA A 118 16.62 4.05 -0.31
N ALA A 119 17.69 4.61 0.27
CA ALA A 119 17.59 5.41 1.51
C ALA A 119 16.63 6.60 1.38
N GLN A 120 16.55 7.20 0.18
CA GLN A 120 15.60 8.27 -0.15
C GLN A 120 14.14 7.79 -0.08
N THR A 121 13.85 6.56 -0.51
CA THR A 121 12.53 5.94 -0.43
C THR A 121 12.12 5.73 1.03
N VAL A 122 13.04 5.23 1.87
CA VAL A 122 12.81 5.09 3.31
C VAL A 122 12.53 6.44 3.96
N ALA A 123 13.35 7.47 3.66
CA ALA A 123 13.19 8.80 4.22
C ALA A 123 11.85 9.45 3.82
N LEU A 124 11.45 9.31 2.54
CA LEU A 124 10.16 9.76 2.05
C LEU A 124 9.02 9.07 2.80
N VAL A 125 9.02 7.73 2.87
CA VAL A 125 7.96 6.98 3.56
C VAL A 125 7.89 7.34 5.04
N ASN A 126 9.03 7.52 5.69
CA ASN A 126 9.07 7.96 7.09
C ASN A 126 8.42 9.34 7.27
N SER A 127 8.64 10.28 6.34
CA SER A 127 7.98 11.59 6.36
C SER A 127 6.46 11.49 6.17
N LEU A 128 5.99 10.52 5.37
CA LEU A 128 4.54 10.26 5.21
C LEU A 128 3.91 9.73 6.49
N LEU A 129 4.58 8.81 7.19
CA LEU A 129 4.10 8.29 8.47
C LEU A 129 4.05 9.36 9.56
N ALA A 130 4.92 10.37 9.50
CA ALA A 130 4.89 11.51 10.42
C ALA A 130 3.67 12.43 10.24
N LEU A 131 2.92 12.29 9.14
CA LEU A 131 1.67 13.02 8.91
C LEU A 131 0.46 12.38 9.59
N LEU A 132 0.62 11.16 10.12
CA LEU A 132 -0.45 10.48 10.86
C LEU A 132 -0.74 11.23 12.17
N PRO A 133 -2.01 11.26 12.62
CA PRO A 133 -2.39 11.98 13.83
C PRO A 133 -1.69 11.42 15.08
N GLU A 134 -1.35 10.13 15.05
CA GLU A 134 -0.62 9.45 16.10
C GLU A 134 0.45 8.55 15.50
N GLN A 135 1.56 8.37 16.23
CA GLN A 135 2.63 7.48 15.82
C GLN A 135 2.17 6.02 16.00
N PRO A 136 2.09 5.23 14.92
CA PRO A 136 1.64 3.85 15.03
C PRO A 136 2.73 2.97 15.65
N LEU A 137 2.29 1.92 16.35
CA LEU A 137 3.17 0.92 16.94
C LEU A 137 4.00 0.22 15.87
N TYR A 138 3.33 -0.16 14.78
CA TYR A 138 3.93 -0.63 13.55
C TYR A 138 3.15 -0.05 12.37
N ALA A 139 3.81 0.05 11.23
CA ALA A 139 3.16 0.35 9.97
C ALA A 139 3.78 -0.50 8.88
N ARG A 140 2.95 -1.00 7.97
CA ARG A 140 3.42 -1.44 6.65
C ARG A 140 2.99 -0.42 5.62
N VAL A 141 3.95 0.01 4.80
CA VAL A 141 3.71 0.94 3.71
C VAL A 141 4.02 0.22 2.41
N ASP A 142 3.01 0.08 1.57
CA ASP A 142 3.13 -0.57 0.27
C ASP A 142 3.20 0.49 -0.84
N GLY A 143 4.10 0.30 -1.80
CA GLY A 143 4.28 1.24 -2.90
C GLY A 143 5.07 0.69 -4.08
N ILE A 144 5.03 1.43 -5.18
CA ILE A 144 5.73 1.11 -6.42
C ILE A 144 6.74 2.23 -6.68
N GLU A 145 7.96 1.86 -7.08
CA GLU A 145 8.91 2.82 -7.62
C GLU A 145 8.69 2.95 -9.13
N CYS A 146 8.41 4.17 -9.60
CA CYS A 146 8.28 4.49 -11.02
C CYS A 146 8.97 5.82 -11.35
N ASP A 147 8.84 6.29 -12.59
CA ASP A 147 9.44 7.55 -13.05
C ASP A 147 8.98 8.79 -12.26
N ARG A 148 7.85 8.69 -11.54
CA ARG A 148 7.34 9.73 -10.63
C ARG A 148 7.93 9.65 -9.21
N GLY A 149 8.81 8.69 -8.95
CA GLY A 149 9.31 8.34 -7.63
C GLY A 149 8.50 7.22 -6.97
N PHE A 150 8.53 7.16 -5.64
CA PHE A 150 7.75 6.17 -4.88
C PHE A 150 6.28 6.59 -4.82
N VAL A 151 5.43 5.76 -5.42
CA VAL A 151 3.98 5.93 -5.42
C VAL A 151 3.37 5.04 -4.35
N LEU A 152 2.74 5.67 -3.36
CA LEU A 152 2.09 5.01 -2.24
C LEU A 152 0.82 4.27 -2.71
N MET A 153 0.78 2.95 -2.50
CA MET A 153 -0.35 2.09 -2.87
C MET A 153 -1.29 1.84 -1.69
N GLU A 154 -0.73 1.60 -0.49
CA GLU A 154 -1.48 1.24 0.72
C GLU A 154 -0.67 1.53 2.00
N ILE A 155 -1.36 1.81 3.11
CA ILE A 155 -0.77 1.83 4.45
C ILE A 155 -1.64 0.96 5.37
N GLU A 156 -1.02 -0.03 6.02
CA GLU A 156 -1.66 -0.90 7.00
C GLU A 156 -1.11 -0.63 8.40
N LEU A 157 -1.99 -0.28 9.34
CA LEU A 157 -1.64 0.14 10.71
C LEU A 157 -2.21 -0.77 11.82
N ILE A 158 -3.14 -1.65 11.50
CA ILE A 158 -3.91 -2.43 12.50
C ILE A 158 -3.54 -3.91 12.46
N GLU A 159 -3.68 -4.58 11.30
CA GLU A 159 -3.39 -6.01 11.17
C GLU A 159 -2.47 -6.33 9.97
N PRO A 160 -1.31 -5.66 9.85
CA PRO A 160 -0.42 -5.92 8.73
C PRO A 160 0.28 -7.27 8.84
N VAL A 161 0.47 -7.91 7.68
CA VAL A 161 1.54 -8.91 7.54
C VAL A 161 2.88 -8.21 7.66
N LEU A 162 3.57 -8.41 8.79
CA LEU A 162 4.84 -7.77 9.14
C LEU A 162 6.08 -8.53 8.65
N PHE A 163 5.91 -9.68 8.00
CA PHE A 163 7.03 -10.50 7.51
C PHE A 163 8.08 -10.88 8.58
N LEU A 164 7.67 -11.10 9.83
CA LEU A 164 8.58 -11.35 10.97
C LEU A 164 9.44 -12.61 10.84
N GLY A 165 9.04 -13.57 10.00
CA GLY A 165 9.81 -14.80 9.73
C GLY A 165 11.05 -14.57 8.86
N ILE A 166 11.34 -13.33 8.50
CA ILE A 166 12.36 -12.95 7.54
C ILE A 166 13.51 -12.21 8.25
N ALA A 167 14.75 -12.64 7.99
CA ALA A 167 15.95 -12.09 8.60
C ALA A 167 15.84 -12.00 10.13
N SER A 168 16.37 -10.92 10.74
CA SER A 168 16.26 -10.66 12.18
C SER A 168 15.06 -9.76 12.55
N ALA A 169 13.95 -9.83 11.78
CA ALA A 169 12.80 -8.96 11.96
C ALA A 169 12.05 -9.23 13.27
N SER A 170 11.91 -10.51 13.64
CA SER A 170 11.28 -10.94 14.88
C SER A 170 12.04 -10.43 16.11
N GLU A 171 13.37 -10.43 16.12
CA GLU A 171 14.16 -9.93 17.24
C GLU A 171 14.06 -8.41 17.37
N ARG A 172 14.04 -7.66 16.25
CA ARG A 172 13.81 -6.21 16.28
C ARG A 172 12.44 -5.88 16.87
N PHE A 173 11.41 -6.62 16.48
CA PHE A 173 10.06 -6.43 17.01
C PHE A 173 9.98 -6.75 18.50
N ALA A 174 10.51 -7.91 18.93
CA ALA A 174 10.55 -8.29 20.34
C ALA A 174 11.32 -7.28 21.20
N ARG A 175 12.48 -6.82 20.73
CA ARG A 175 13.29 -5.81 21.42
C ARG A 175 12.52 -4.49 21.60
N TRP A 176 11.80 -4.06 20.56
CA TRP A 176 10.99 -2.86 20.66
C TRP A 176 9.89 -3.00 21.72
N ILE A 177 9.19 -4.14 21.77
CA ILE A 177 8.15 -4.40 22.79
C ILE A 177 8.72 -4.27 24.21
N VAL A 178 9.88 -4.89 24.48
CA VAL A 178 10.53 -4.84 25.80
C VAL A 178 10.92 -3.41 26.18
N ASN A 179 11.50 -2.66 25.25
CA ASN A 179 11.92 -1.27 25.48
C ASN A 179 10.71 -0.33 25.72
N SER A 180 9.61 -0.56 25.02
CA SER A 180 8.39 0.25 25.17
C SER A 180 7.68 -0.01 26.49
N ALA A 181 7.63 -1.26 26.96
CA ALA A 181 7.04 -1.62 28.25
C ALA A 181 7.81 -1.03 29.44
N THR A 182 9.14 -1.02 29.36
CA THR A 182 10.03 -0.45 30.40
C THR A 182 9.99 1.08 30.43
N SER A 183 9.83 1.72 29.27
CA SER A 183 9.71 3.19 29.15
C SER A 183 8.38 3.75 29.68
N HIS A 184 7.31 2.95 29.68
CA HIS A 184 6.03 3.34 30.29
C HIS A 184 6.05 3.16 31.81
N ALA A 185 6.70 2.11 32.32
CA ALA A 185 6.84 1.85 33.76
C ALA A 185 7.74 2.86 34.50
N SER A 186 8.57 3.62 33.78
CA SER A 186 9.45 4.65 34.33
C SER A 186 8.86 6.07 34.28
N LYS A 187 7.66 6.23 33.70
CA LYS A 187 6.91 7.50 33.63
C LYS A 187 5.68 7.55 34.56
N SER A 188 5.42 6.47 35.30
CA SER A 188 4.40 6.37 36.35
C SER A 188 5.03 6.48 37.74
#